data_AF-A0A819D3G8-F1
#
_entry.id   AF-A0A819D3G8-F1
#
_cell.length_a   1.000
_cell.length_b   1.000
_cell.length_c   1.000
_cell.angle_alpha   90.00
_cell.angle_beta   90.00
_cell.angle_gamma   90.00
#
_symmetry.space_group_name_H-M   'P 1'
#
loop_
_entity.id
_entity.type
_entity.pdbx_description
1 polymer ?
#
loop_
_entity_poly.entity_id
_entity_poly.type
_entity_poly.pdbx_seq_one_letter_code
_entity_poly.pdbx_strand_id
1 'polypeptide(L)'
;MTTDNNDNHMQQFLRVSDISQEPHEMLMPITGYEDVPLESLENAVEPLVHLLPKVQSFACAAKEKCKKPPADGLTLDESAAIMLYSMGWKPHDKCLYIALNATLRSRDREKLQPWFLYLKLFLTALSRIPSKNRFVFRGVKQNLRDQYPKGATITWWGFSSCTTSIEVLQSELFLEQPEDLLEISDQDLKLEDEIGRGAFGTVYRAQWLSRHHTVAVKKLHLTQLDAQAKNEFYKELLIMHSLRYPHIVTFIGACMENGKYALVMEYMSLGSLYKILHRDNLPLDWSDRLSIALQTAKSINYLHKLQPSILHRDIKSLNFLLEKSHEGYFVKVCDFGLAQTRSETTKKTQLTDVLFCTFQWTAPEVLVLKAYTDKSDIYSLGVVYWELSTNEIPYAGHQNDVISDF
;
A
#
# COMPACT_ATOMS: atom_id res chain seq x y z
N MET A 1 -51.31 -11.31 -45.06
CA MET A 1 -51.81 -10.61 -43.86
C MET A 1 -50.78 -10.82 -42.77
N THR A 2 -50.11 -9.74 -42.43
CA THR A 2 -49.04 -9.58 -41.45
C THR A 2 -49.58 -9.65 -40.03
N THR A 3 -48.91 -10.41 -39.16
CA THR A 3 -48.87 -10.14 -37.73
C THR A 3 -47.43 -10.33 -37.27
N ASP A 4 -46.72 -9.21 -37.16
CA ASP A 4 -45.42 -9.08 -36.50
C ASP A 4 -45.58 -9.36 -35.01
N ASN A 5 -44.90 -10.38 -34.52
CA ASN A 5 -44.56 -10.53 -33.10
C ASN A 5 -43.31 -9.69 -32.83
N ASN A 6 -43.51 -8.44 -32.40
CA ASN A 6 -42.46 -7.66 -31.76
C ASN A 6 -42.39 -8.07 -30.28
N ASP A 7 -41.76 -9.21 -30.01
CA ASP A 7 -41.15 -9.47 -28.71
C ASP A 7 -39.96 -8.52 -28.57
N ASN A 8 -40.25 -7.37 -27.96
CA ASN A 8 -39.29 -6.32 -27.69
C ASN A 8 -38.29 -6.85 -26.64
N HIS A 9 -37.19 -7.41 -27.14
CA HIS A 9 -36.01 -7.79 -26.37
C HIS A 9 -35.50 -6.59 -25.57
N MET A 10 -36.01 -6.39 -24.36
CA MET A 10 -35.35 -5.57 -23.35
C MET A 10 -34.04 -6.28 -22.97
N GLN A 11 -32.96 -5.92 -23.68
CA GLN A 11 -31.61 -6.30 -23.32
C GLN A 11 -31.37 -5.96 -21.85
N GLN A 12 -31.12 -6.97 -21.02
CA GLN A 12 -30.62 -6.77 -19.67
C GLN A 12 -29.27 -6.05 -19.77
N PHE A 13 -29.27 -4.75 -19.49
CA PHE A 13 -28.04 -3.95 -19.48
C PHE A 13 -27.22 -4.33 -18.25
N LEU A 14 -26.14 -5.09 -18.46
CA LEU A 14 -25.19 -5.49 -17.41
C LEU A 14 -24.45 -4.25 -16.86
N ARG A 15 -24.29 -4.18 -15.53
CA ARG A 15 -23.53 -3.13 -14.82
C ARG A 15 -22.05 -3.51 -14.75
N VAL A 16 -21.17 -2.50 -14.74
CA VAL A 16 -19.70 -2.68 -14.73
C VAL A 16 -19.09 -2.85 -13.32
N SER A 17 -19.88 -3.08 -12.28
CA SER A 17 -19.36 -3.30 -10.91
C SER A 17 -19.98 -4.56 -10.30
N ASP A 18 -19.45 -5.69 -10.70
CA ASP A 18 -19.64 -7.03 -10.13
C ASP A 18 -18.70 -7.31 -8.95
N ILE A 19 -18.04 -6.29 -8.41
CA ILE A 19 -17.08 -6.37 -7.29
C ILE A 19 -17.77 -6.33 -5.92
N SER A 20 -19.06 -6.01 -5.88
CA SER A 20 -19.90 -6.06 -4.70
C SER A 20 -21.11 -6.93 -5.04
N GLN A 21 -21.66 -7.66 -4.07
CA GLN A 21 -22.90 -8.42 -4.20
C GLN A 21 -24.11 -7.47 -4.36
N GLU A 22 -24.09 -6.66 -5.41
CA GLU A 22 -25.08 -5.62 -5.67
C GLU A 22 -26.23 -6.17 -6.53
N PRO A 23 -27.48 -5.83 -6.21
CA PRO A 23 -28.64 -6.28 -6.97
C PRO A 23 -28.63 -5.69 -8.39
N HIS A 24 -28.85 -6.56 -9.38
CA HIS A 24 -28.88 -6.24 -10.81
C HIS A 24 -30.20 -5.55 -11.19
N GLU A 25 -30.41 -4.34 -10.69
CA GLU A 25 -31.67 -3.63 -10.86
C GLU A 25 -31.54 -2.46 -11.85
N MET A 26 -32.58 -2.23 -12.65
CA MET A 26 -32.64 -1.05 -13.51
C MET A 26 -32.99 0.18 -12.65
N LEU A 27 -32.20 1.24 -12.78
CA LEU A 27 -32.48 2.51 -12.12
C LEU A 27 -33.11 3.48 -13.13
N MET A 28 -34.06 4.29 -12.68
CA MET A 28 -34.72 5.28 -13.53
C MET A 28 -33.73 6.36 -14.02
N PRO A 29 -33.99 6.97 -15.20
CA PRO A 29 -33.22 8.11 -15.70
C PRO A 29 -33.24 9.29 -14.70
N ILE A 30 -32.19 10.11 -14.76
CA ILE A 30 -32.13 11.38 -14.04
C ILE A 30 -32.83 12.43 -14.90
N THR A 31 -33.87 13.06 -14.36
CA THR A 31 -34.66 14.10 -15.05
C THR A 31 -34.30 15.49 -14.52
N GLY A 32 -34.22 16.48 -15.41
CA GLY A 32 -33.91 17.88 -15.06
C GLY A 32 -32.42 18.20 -14.94
N TYR A 33 -31.54 17.23 -15.21
CA TYR A 33 -30.08 17.45 -15.27
C TYR A 33 -29.67 18.17 -16.57
N GLU A 34 -30.40 17.92 -17.64
CA GLU A 34 -30.22 18.48 -18.98
C GLU A 34 -30.15 20.02 -18.97
N ASP A 35 -31.01 20.66 -18.17
CA ASP A 35 -31.16 22.11 -18.10
C ASP A 35 -30.20 22.80 -17.11
N VAL A 36 -29.34 22.02 -16.44
CA VAL A 36 -28.40 22.53 -15.44
C VAL A 36 -27.27 23.33 -16.13
N PRO A 37 -27.01 24.59 -15.70
CA PRO A 37 -25.93 25.40 -16.27
C PRO A 37 -24.55 24.92 -15.83
N LEU A 38 -23.53 25.26 -16.62
CA LEU A 38 -22.14 25.06 -16.25
C LEU A 38 -21.69 26.22 -15.34
N GLU A 39 -21.16 25.89 -14.17
CA GLU A 39 -20.78 26.85 -13.13
C GLU A 39 -19.32 26.68 -12.69
N SER A 40 -18.79 27.64 -11.91
CA SER A 40 -17.48 27.49 -11.27
C SER A 40 -17.49 26.35 -10.25
N LEU A 41 -16.31 25.82 -9.89
CA LEU A 41 -16.24 24.75 -8.91
C LEU A 41 -16.81 25.16 -7.54
N GLU A 42 -16.64 26.41 -7.11
CA GLU A 42 -17.22 26.91 -5.85
C GLU A 42 -18.74 26.85 -5.87
N ASN A 43 -19.37 27.38 -6.92
CA ASN A 43 -20.82 27.35 -7.09
C ASN A 43 -21.32 25.90 -7.24
N ALA A 44 -20.55 25.05 -7.92
CA ALA A 44 -20.93 23.68 -8.18
C ALA A 44 -20.92 22.79 -6.93
N VAL A 45 -20.10 23.10 -5.92
CA VAL A 45 -20.07 22.36 -4.65
C VAL A 45 -20.93 22.98 -3.55
N GLU A 46 -21.49 24.19 -3.75
CA GLU A 46 -22.31 24.88 -2.76
C GLU A 46 -23.49 24.04 -2.25
N PRO A 47 -24.30 23.37 -3.12
CA PRO A 47 -25.40 22.54 -2.64
C PRO A 47 -24.94 21.29 -1.88
N LEU A 48 -23.66 20.92 -2.02
CA LEU A 48 -23.07 19.75 -1.38
C LEU A 48 -22.58 20.03 0.05
N VAL A 49 -22.53 21.29 0.50
CA VAL A 49 -21.99 21.66 1.81
C VAL A 49 -22.71 20.94 2.96
N HIS A 50 -24.03 20.78 2.87
CA HIS A 50 -24.80 20.06 3.89
C HIS A 50 -24.51 18.54 3.92
N LEU A 51 -24.17 17.96 2.76
CA LEU A 51 -23.81 16.55 2.64
C LEU A 51 -22.33 16.32 3.01
N LEU A 52 -21.48 17.29 2.68
CA LEU A 52 -20.04 17.25 2.76
C LEU A 52 -19.52 18.57 3.38
N PRO A 53 -19.49 18.69 4.72
CA PRO A 53 -19.20 19.96 5.41
C PRO A 53 -17.85 20.61 5.08
N LYS A 54 -16.91 19.88 4.49
CA LYS A 54 -15.56 20.38 4.12
C LYS A 54 -15.36 20.54 2.61
N VAL A 55 -16.39 20.33 1.79
CA VAL A 55 -16.25 20.25 0.33
C VAL A 55 -15.70 21.53 -0.29
N GLN A 56 -16.07 22.70 0.23
CA GLN A 56 -15.54 23.99 -0.23
C GLN A 56 -14.03 24.12 0.03
N SER A 57 -13.55 23.71 1.22
CA SER A 57 -12.12 23.73 1.55
C SER A 57 -11.33 22.81 0.61
N PHE A 58 -11.87 21.65 0.29
CA PHE A 58 -11.25 20.72 -0.65
C PHE A 58 -11.33 21.20 -2.10
N ALA A 59 -12.40 21.89 -2.50
CA ALA A 59 -12.51 22.54 -3.80
C ALA A 59 -11.41 23.60 -3.98
N CYS A 60 -11.17 24.42 -2.96
CA CYS A 60 -10.07 25.38 -2.94
C CYS A 60 -8.71 24.67 -3.07
N ALA A 61 -8.48 23.61 -2.28
CA ALA A 61 -7.25 22.82 -2.38
C ALA A 61 -7.06 22.15 -3.75
N ALA A 62 -8.15 21.70 -4.40
CA ALA A 62 -8.12 21.14 -5.74
C ALA A 62 -7.69 22.20 -6.77
N LYS A 63 -8.25 23.41 -6.69
CA LYS A 63 -7.83 24.54 -7.55
C LYS A 63 -6.37 24.91 -7.37
N GLU A 64 -5.90 24.98 -6.13
CA GLU A 64 -4.49 25.27 -5.84
C GLU A 64 -3.54 24.26 -6.52
N LYS A 65 -3.90 22.98 -6.49
CA LYS A 65 -3.13 21.92 -7.17
C LYS A 65 -3.18 22.02 -8.70
N CYS A 66 -4.24 22.60 -9.26
CA CYS A 66 -4.45 22.78 -10.70
C CYS A 66 -3.97 24.12 -11.26
N LYS A 67 -3.34 24.99 -10.45
CA LYS A 67 -2.87 26.33 -10.91
C LYS A 67 -1.91 26.29 -12.10
N LYS A 68 -1.27 25.15 -12.36
CA LYS A 68 -0.55 24.91 -13.62
C LYS A 68 -1.52 24.29 -14.62
N PRO A 69 -1.89 24.99 -15.70
CA PRO A 69 -2.89 24.50 -16.64
C PRO A 69 -2.40 23.17 -17.25
N PRO A 70 -3.24 22.14 -17.28
CA PRO A 70 -2.87 20.86 -17.85
C PRO A 70 -2.80 20.94 -19.39
N ALA A 71 -1.98 20.08 -19.99
CA ALA A 71 -1.68 20.07 -21.43
C ALA A 71 -2.87 19.65 -22.32
N ASP A 72 -4.03 19.36 -21.72
CA ASP A 72 -5.24 18.83 -22.33
C ASP A 72 -6.32 19.89 -22.60
N GLY A 73 -6.05 21.18 -22.30
CA GLY A 73 -6.91 22.30 -22.68
C GLY A 73 -8.18 22.45 -21.85
N LEU A 74 -8.23 21.85 -20.66
CA LEU A 74 -9.29 22.03 -19.67
C LEU A 74 -9.19 23.42 -18.99
N THR A 75 -10.32 23.95 -18.53
CA THR A 75 -10.31 25.12 -17.64
C THR A 75 -9.78 24.76 -16.25
N LEU A 76 -9.46 25.77 -15.44
CA LEU A 76 -9.04 25.56 -14.05
C LEU A 76 -10.14 24.83 -13.24
N ASP A 77 -11.40 25.24 -13.41
CA ASP A 77 -12.54 24.64 -12.73
C ASP A 77 -12.79 23.18 -13.14
N GLU A 78 -12.68 22.88 -14.44
CA GLU A 78 -12.82 21.52 -14.97
C GLU A 78 -11.72 20.60 -14.44
N SER A 79 -10.46 21.08 -14.47
CA SER A 79 -9.31 20.34 -13.93
C SER A 79 -9.46 20.11 -12.42
N ALA A 80 -9.86 21.15 -11.69
CA ALA A 80 -10.07 21.09 -10.26
C ALA A 80 -11.26 20.19 -9.89
N ALA A 81 -12.30 20.09 -10.71
CA ALA A 81 -13.40 19.17 -10.50
C ALA A 81 -12.93 17.70 -10.56
N ILE A 82 -12.06 17.36 -11.52
CA ILE A 82 -11.45 16.03 -11.63
C ILE A 82 -10.50 15.76 -10.45
N MET A 83 -9.69 16.75 -10.06
CA MET A 83 -8.82 16.63 -8.89
C MET A 83 -9.62 16.46 -7.60
N LEU A 84 -10.73 17.18 -7.43
CA LEU A 84 -11.63 17.04 -6.28
C LEU A 84 -12.23 15.64 -6.21
N TYR A 85 -12.61 15.07 -7.35
CA TYR A 85 -13.14 13.71 -7.45
C TYR A 85 -12.11 12.64 -7.05
N SER A 86 -10.85 12.84 -7.42
CA SER A 86 -9.78 11.84 -7.27
C SER A 86 -8.94 12.01 -6.00
N MET A 87 -8.99 13.17 -5.34
CA MET A 87 -8.23 13.40 -4.12
C MET A 87 -8.93 12.76 -2.91
N GLY A 88 -8.19 11.95 -2.15
CA GLY A 88 -8.67 11.43 -0.88
C GLY A 88 -8.68 12.48 0.22
N TRP A 89 -9.67 12.42 1.11
CA TRP A 89 -9.66 13.18 2.36
C TRP A 89 -10.38 12.47 3.51
N LYS A 90 -10.10 12.92 4.75
CA LYS A 90 -10.68 12.38 5.98
C LYS A 90 -11.88 13.20 6.49
N PRO A 91 -12.93 12.55 7.02
CA PRO A 91 -13.08 11.09 7.14
C PRO A 91 -13.45 10.45 5.78
N HIS A 92 -12.97 9.23 5.54
CA HIS A 92 -12.97 8.61 4.20
C HIS A 92 -14.39 8.29 3.70
N ASP A 93 -15.27 7.85 4.58
CA ASP A 93 -16.70 7.63 4.34
C ASP A 93 -17.45 8.89 3.87
N LYS A 94 -16.85 10.08 4.06
CA LYS A 94 -17.38 11.38 3.62
C LYS A 94 -16.48 12.06 2.60
N CYS A 95 -15.67 11.31 1.85
CA CYS A 95 -15.01 11.85 0.67
C CYS A 95 -15.98 11.96 -0.50
N LEU A 96 -15.74 12.93 -1.39
CA LEU A 96 -16.63 13.21 -2.53
C LEU A 96 -16.80 11.99 -3.42
N TYR A 97 -15.72 11.24 -3.67
CA TYR A 97 -15.76 9.98 -4.41
C TYR A 97 -16.78 9.00 -3.81
N ILE A 98 -16.67 8.69 -2.51
CA ILE A 98 -17.53 7.71 -1.84
C ILE A 98 -18.97 8.21 -1.82
N ALA A 99 -19.19 9.46 -1.41
CA ALA A 99 -20.53 10.03 -1.28
C ALA A 99 -21.25 10.16 -2.64
N LEU A 100 -20.56 10.63 -3.68
CA LEU A 100 -21.15 10.75 -5.02
C LEU A 100 -21.53 9.38 -5.58
N ASN A 101 -20.63 8.40 -5.51
CA ASN A 101 -20.93 7.08 -6.04
C ASN A 101 -22.00 6.34 -5.23
N ALA A 102 -22.05 6.52 -3.91
CA ALA A 102 -23.17 6.01 -3.11
C ALA A 102 -24.50 6.62 -3.57
N THR A 103 -24.51 7.93 -3.88
CA THR A 103 -25.70 8.63 -4.36
C THR A 103 -26.12 8.19 -5.77
N LEU A 104 -25.16 8.02 -6.69
CA LEU A 104 -25.42 7.53 -8.07
C LEU A 104 -26.03 6.12 -8.07
N ARG A 105 -25.65 5.30 -7.08
CA ARG A 105 -26.17 3.94 -6.87
C ARG A 105 -27.50 3.89 -6.12
N SER A 106 -27.97 5.00 -5.56
CA SER A 106 -29.26 5.07 -4.85
C SER A 106 -30.44 4.91 -5.81
N ARG A 107 -31.45 4.13 -5.38
CA ARG A 107 -32.77 4.05 -6.05
C ARG A 107 -33.52 5.37 -5.96
N ASP A 108 -33.38 6.06 -4.84
CA ASP A 108 -33.94 7.39 -4.64
C ASP A 108 -33.13 8.40 -5.46
N ARG A 109 -33.72 8.83 -6.58
CA ARG A 109 -33.09 9.77 -7.53
C ARG A 109 -33.17 11.21 -7.07
N GLU A 110 -34.05 11.56 -6.13
CA GLU A 110 -34.14 12.93 -5.59
C GLU A 110 -32.85 13.31 -4.86
N LYS A 111 -32.17 12.32 -4.26
CA LYS A 111 -30.85 12.51 -3.63
C LYS A 111 -29.76 12.97 -4.58
N LEU A 112 -29.93 12.84 -5.90
CA LEU A 112 -28.96 13.33 -6.89
C LEU A 112 -29.10 14.83 -7.18
N GLN A 113 -30.23 15.45 -6.84
CA GLN A 113 -30.47 16.87 -7.13
C GLN A 113 -29.36 17.80 -6.62
N PRO A 114 -28.84 17.67 -5.37
CA PRO A 114 -27.73 18.50 -4.90
C PRO A 114 -26.43 18.32 -5.70
N TRP A 115 -26.26 17.21 -6.41
CA TRP A 115 -25.05 16.89 -7.17
C TRP A 115 -25.05 17.41 -8.59
N PHE A 116 -26.17 17.95 -9.08
CA PHE A 116 -26.34 18.30 -10.49
C PHE A 116 -25.31 19.31 -11.00
N LEU A 117 -25.05 20.39 -10.26
CA LEU A 117 -24.05 21.39 -10.67
C LEU A 117 -22.65 20.78 -10.72
N TYR A 118 -22.26 20.02 -9.69
CA TYR A 118 -20.97 19.33 -9.67
C TYR A 118 -20.84 18.30 -10.79
N LEU A 119 -21.88 17.49 -11.02
CA LEU A 119 -21.91 16.51 -12.12
C LEU A 119 -21.82 17.18 -13.48
N LYS A 120 -22.49 18.33 -13.68
CA LYS A 120 -22.41 19.09 -14.93
C LYS A 120 -20.97 19.52 -15.22
N LEU A 121 -20.30 20.11 -14.24
CA LEU A 121 -18.90 20.52 -14.35
C LEU A 121 -17.96 19.34 -14.58
N PHE A 122 -18.11 18.29 -13.76
CA PHE A 122 -17.25 17.11 -13.81
C PHE A 122 -17.40 16.32 -15.12
N LEU A 123 -18.63 16.06 -15.58
CA LEU A 123 -18.88 15.34 -16.83
C LEU A 123 -18.44 16.14 -18.06
N THR A 124 -18.62 17.47 -18.03
CA THR A 124 -18.09 18.35 -19.09
C THR A 124 -16.57 18.24 -19.15
N ALA A 125 -15.90 18.31 -18.00
CA ALA A 125 -14.45 18.13 -17.91
C ALA A 125 -14.01 16.77 -18.48
N LEU A 126 -14.64 15.66 -18.05
CA LEU A 126 -14.32 14.32 -18.54
C LEU A 126 -14.51 14.16 -20.05
N SER A 127 -15.57 14.76 -20.63
CA SER A 127 -15.86 14.67 -22.06
C SER A 127 -14.80 15.32 -22.95
N ARG A 128 -14.06 16.29 -22.40
CA ARG A 128 -13.00 17.04 -23.10
C ARG A 128 -11.63 16.37 -22.98
N ILE A 129 -11.47 15.39 -22.09
CA ILE A 129 -10.20 14.65 -21.97
C ILE A 129 -9.97 13.85 -23.25
N PRO A 130 -8.80 13.97 -23.90
CA PRO A 130 -8.52 13.22 -25.10
C PRO A 130 -8.51 11.71 -24.80
N SER A 131 -9.28 10.95 -25.58
CA SER A 131 -9.25 9.49 -25.54
C SER A 131 -7.88 9.00 -26.00
N LYS A 132 -7.08 8.46 -25.08
CA LYS A 132 -5.80 7.81 -25.41
C LYS A 132 -6.01 6.30 -25.42
N ASN A 133 -5.62 5.64 -26.51
CA ASN A 133 -5.64 4.19 -26.60
C ASN A 133 -4.55 3.63 -25.68
N ARG A 134 -4.94 3.22 -24.47
CA ARG A 134 -4.04 2.72 -23.43
C ARG A 134 -4.71 1.62 -22.64
N PHE A 135 -3.91 0.72 -22.08
CA PHE A 135 -4.38 -0.22 -21.07
C PHE A 135 -4.71 0.56 -19.79
N VAL A 136 -5.93 0.41 -19.32
CA VAL A 136 -6.43 1.05 -18.11
C VAL A 136 -6.90 -0.04 -17.16
N PHE A 137 -6.36 -0.01 -15.96
CA PHE A 137 -6.66 -0.88 -14.85
C PHE A 137 -7.73 -0.21 -13.99
N ARG A 138 -8.80 -0.94 -13.70
CA ARG A 138 -9.91 -0.55 -12.81
C ARG A 138 -9.78 -1.40 -11.56
N GLY A 139 -10.30 -0.96 -10.41
CA GLY A 139 -10.41 -1.68 -9.10
C GLY A 139 -10.91 -3.13 -9.11
N VAL A 140 -11.08 -3.73 -10.28
CA VAL A 140 -11.46 -5.10 -10.57
C VAL A 140 -10.21 -5.99 -10.58
N LYS A 141 -10.12 -6.91 -9.61
CA LYS A 141 -9.04 -7.89 -9.49
C LYS A 141 -9.13 -9.05 -10.51
N GLN A 142 -10.07 -8.98 -11.46
CA GLN A 142 -10.37 -10.05 -12.43
C GLN A 142 -10.34 -9.57 -13.89
N ASN A 143 -10.04 -10.48 -14.82
CA ASN A 143 -10.06 -10.20 -16.25
C ASN A 143 -11.51 -10.19 -16.76
N LEU A 144 -12.01 -9.01 -17.09
CA LEU A 144 -13.37 -8.81 -17.59
C LEU A 144 -13.49 -8.86 -19.13
N ARG A 145 -12.40 -9.11 -19.86
CA ARG A 145 -12.36 -8.97 -21.33
C ARG A 145 -13.46 -9.73 -22.05
N ASP A 146 -13.79 -10.93 -21.57
CA ASP A 146 -14.78 -11.81 -22.19
C ASP A 146 -16.22 -11.39 -21.86
N GLN A 147 -16.41 -10.58 -20.81
CA GLN A 147 -17.72 -10.05 -20.41
C GLN A 147 -18.10 -8.76 -21.14
N TYR A 148 -17.13 -8.07 -21.79
CA TYR A 148 -17.35 -6.78 -22.45
C TYR A 148 -16.82 -6.78 -23.90
N PRO A 149 -17.55 -7.43 -24.82
CA PRO A 149 -17.15 -7.49 -26.22
C PRO A 149 -17.21 -6.12 -26.88
N LYS A 150 -16.23 -5.84 -27.74
CA LYS A 150 -16.13 -4.58 -28.49
C LYS A 150 -17.41 -4.36 -29.31
N GLY A 151 -18.10 -3.24 -29.06
CA GLY A 151 -19.35 -2.88 -29.72
C GLY A 151 -20.61 -3.13 -28.88
N ALA A 152 -20.50 -3.77 -27.72
CA ALA A 152 -21.63 -3.92 -26.80
C ALA A 152 -22.01 -2.60 -26.12
N THR A 153 -23.31 -2.32 -26.05
CA THR A 153 -23.87 -1.20 -25.27
C THR A 153 -23.98 -1.61 -23.81
N ILE A 154 -23.31 -0.87 -22.93
CA ILE A 154 -23.36 -1.06 -21.48
C ILE A 154 -23.83 0.22 -20.81
N THR A 155 -24.53 0.07 -19.69
CA THR A 155 -24.99 1.23 -18.91
C THR A 155 -24.18 1.35 -17.63
N TRP A 156 -23.49 2.49 -17.49
CA TRP A 156 -22.51 2.73 -16.44
C TRP A 156 -23.06 3.74 -15.41
N TRP A 157 -23.24 3.29 -14.16
CA TRP A 157 -23.95 4.06 -13.12
C TRP A 157 -23.08 4.39 -11.89
N GLY A 158 -21.82 4.75 -12.11
CA GLY A 158 -20.88 5.21 -11.08
C GLY A 158 -19.47 5.26 -11.64
N PHE A 159 -18.68 6.29 -11.32
CA PHE A 159 -17.33 6.39 -11.88
C PHE A 159 -16.37 5.53 -11.07
N SER A 160 -15.76 4.56 -11.72
CA SER A 160 -14.63 3.85 -11.14
C SER A 160 -13.36 4.62 -11.37
N SER A 161 -12.56 4.70 -10.31
CA SER A 161 -11.22 5.23 -10.46
C SER A 161 -10.41 4.24 -11.30
N CYS A 162 -9.72 4.79 -12.29
CA CYS A 162 -9.06 4.05 -13.34
C CYS A 162 -7.62 4.56 -13.41
N THR A 163 -6.66 3.65 -13.51
CA THR A 163 -5.24 3.99 -13.58
C THR A 163 -4.60 3.30 -14.78
N THR A 164 -3.67 3.97 -15.44
CA THR A 164 -2.86 3.35 -16.50
C THR A 164 -1.71 2.51 -15.95
N SER A 165 -1.55 2.48 -14.63
CA SER A 165 -0.49 1.79 -13.91
C SER A 165 -1.10 0.64 -13.11
N ILE A 166 -0.66 -0.59 -13.41
CA ILE A 166 -1.03 -1.77 -12.63
C ILE A 166 -0.51 -1.65 -11.19
N GLU A 167 0.59 -0.92 -11.00
CA GLU A 167 1.20 -0.65 -9.70
C GLU A 167 0.31 0.24 -8.82
N VAL A 168 -0.37 1.24 -9.39
CA VAL A 168 -1.36 2.07 -8.68
C VAL A 168 -2.65 1.31 -8.38
N LEU A 169 -3.02 0.33 -9.21
CA LEU A 169 -4.15 -0.56 -8.93
C LEU A 169 -3.82 -1.53 -7.79
N GLN A 170 -2.58 -2.00 -7.74
CA GLN A 170 -2.07 -2.93 -6.74
C GLN A 170 -1.61 -2.22 -5.46
N SER A 171 -1.47 -0.89 -5.46
CA SER A 171 -1.19 -0.13 -4.27
C SER A 171 -2.49 0.10 -3.48
N GLU A 172 -2.56 -0.47 -2.29
CA GLU A 172 -3.63 -0.19 -1.32
C GLU A 172 -3.66 1.29 -0.89
N LEU A 173 -2.68 2.10 -1.33
CA LEU A 173 -2.71 3.56 -1.23
C LEU A 173 -3.85 4.22 -2.03
N PHE A 174 -4.42 3.54 -3.03
CA PHE A 174 -5.45 4.16 -3.87
C PHE A 174 -6.86 4.04 -3.28
N LEU A 175 -7.16 3.00 -2.52
CA LEU A 175 -8.39 2.83 -1.77
C LEU A 175 -8.10 1.84 -0.63
N GLU A 176 -8.56 2.18 0.58
CA GLU A 176 -8.64 1.33 1.79
C GLU A 176 -7.41 1.35 2.73
N GLN A 177 -7.63 1.79 3.98
CA GLN A 177 -6.94 1.10 5.07
C GLN A 177 -7.43 -0.36 5.04
N PRO A 178 -6.57 -1.36 5.30
CA PRO A 178 -7.00 -2.74 5.25
C PRO A 178 -8.23 -2.91 6.15
N GLU A 179 -9.35 -3.43 5.63
CA GLU A 179 -10.61 -3.53 6.38
C GLU A 179 -10.44 -4.30 7.71
N ASP A 180 -9.43 -5.17 7.78
CA ASP A 180 -9.05 -5.97 8.95
C ASP A 180 -7.82 -5.43 9.72
N LEU A 181 -7.37 -4.20 9.46
CA LEU A 181 -6.26 -3.61 10.22
C LEU A 181 -6.68 -3.39 11.67
N LEU A 182 -6.06 -4.14 12.58
CA LEU A 182 -6.26 -3.92 14.01
C LEU A 182 -5.54 -2.65 14.48
N GLU A 183 -6.31 -1.59 14.73
CA GLU A 183 -5.82 -0.42 15.45
C GLU A 183 -5.73 -0.72 16.95
N ILE A 184 -4.52 -0.59 17.51
CA ILE A 184 -4.23 -0.84 18.92
C ILE A 184 -3.94 0.50 19.58
N SER A 185 -4.63 0.80 20.69
CA SER A 185 -4.45 2.03 21.43
C SER A 185 -3.07 2.08 22.11
N ASP A 186 -2.43 3.27 22.16
CA ASP A 186 -1.13 3.45 22.85
C ASP A 186 -1.27 3.16 24.36
N GLN A 187 -2.47 3.35 24.92
CA GLN A 187 -2.75 3.04 26.33
C GLN A 187 -2.84 1.53 26.62
N ASP A 188 -3.13 0.71 25.60
CA ASP A 188 -3.21 -0.74 25.70
C ASP A 188 -1.83 -1.42 25.52
N LEU A 189 -0.80 -0.63 25.21
CA LEU A 189 0.58 -1.07 25.02
C LEU A 189 1.47 -0.56 26.15
N LYS A 190 1.79 -1.43 27.10
CA LYS A 190 2.78 -1.13 28.14
C LYS A 190 4.18 -1.48 27.64
N LEU A 191 4.95 -0.47 27.22
CA LEU A 191 6.35 -0.66 26.83
C LEU A 191 7.21 -1.10 28.02
N GLU A 192 8.15 -1.98 27.75
CA GLU A 192 9.16 -2.47 28.68
C GLU A 192 10.55 -2.10 28.14
N ASP A 193 11.39 -3.09 27.85
CA ASP A 193 12.77 -2.91 27.47
C ASP A 193 12.92 -2.54 25.98
N GLU A 194 13.88 -1.68 25.67
CA GLU A 194 14.34 -1.46 24.29
C GLU A 194 15.11 -2.70 23.82
N ILE A 195 14.62 -3.33 22.75
CA ILE A 195 15.19 -4.56 22.19
C ILE A 195 15.89 -4.34 20.84
N GLY A 196 15.72 -3.17 20.23
CA GLY A 196 16.41 -2.81 19.00
C GLY A 196 16.24 -1.34 18.64
N ARG A 197 17.20 -0.81 17.89
CA ARG A 197 17.16 0.55 17.35
C ARG A 197 17.77 0.57 15.96
N GLY A 198 17.03 1.08 15.00
CA GLY A 198 17.47 1.23 13.61
C GLY A 198 17.31 2.67 13.14
N ALA A 199 17.60 2.91 11.86
CA ALA A 199 17.46 4.22 11.23
C ALA A 199 16.01 4.73 11.21
N PHE A 200 15.04 3.81 11.12
CA PHE A 200 13.62 4.14 10.96
C PHE A 200 12.87 4.20 12.29
N GLY A 201 13.42 3.67 13.39
CA GLY A 201 12.74 3.66 14.67
C GLY A 201 13.39 2.84 15.76
N THR A 202 12.71 2.76 16.90
CA THR A 202 13.11 2.00 18.08
C THR A 202 12.07 0.91 18.35
N VAL A 203 12.54 -0.32 18.59
CA VAL A 203 11.73 -1.49 18.89
C VAL A 203 11.79 -1.79 20.39
N TYR A 204 10.62 -1.94 20.98
CA TYR A 204 10.45 -2.26 22.40
C TYR A 204 9.77 -3.62 22.56
N ARG A 205 10.15 -4.37 23.59
CA ARG A 205 9.27 -5.40 24.13
C ARG A 205 8.12 -4.69 24.85
N ALA A 206 6.89 -5.18 24.72
CA ALA A 206 5.74 -4.59 25.38
C ALA A 206 4.72 -5.66 25.79
N GLN A 207 3.89 -5.33 26.78
CA GLN A 207 2.69 -6.10 27.11
C GLN A 207 1.48 -5.47 26.46
N TRP A 208 0.73 -6.28 25.71
CA TRP A 208 -0.61 -5.95 25.25
C TRP A 208 -1.61 -6.25 26.37
N LEU A 209 -2.07 -5.20 27.04
CA LEU A 209 -2.74 -5.30 28.34
C LEU A 209 -4.07 -6.05 28.24
N SER A 210 -4.92 -5.72 27.26
CA SER A 210 -6.24 -6.33 27.07
C SER A 210 -6.18 -7.80 26.65
N ARG A 211 -5.08 -8.26 26.05
CA ARG A 211 -4.89 -9.65 25.59
C ARG A 211 -3.95 -10.47 26.45
N HIS A 212 -3.31 -9.87 27.45
CA HIS A 212 -2.28 -10.50 28.29
C HIS A 212 -1.19 -11.20 27.46
N HIS A 213 -0.75 -10.54 26.39
CA HIS A 213 0.19 -11.11 25.43
C HIS A 213 1.41 -10.22 25.25
N THR A 214 2.60 -10.82 25.19
CA THR A 214 3.85 -10.09 24.94
C THR A 214 4.04 -9.86 23.45
N VAL A 215 4.37 -8.62 23.08
CA VAL A 215 4.49 -8.17 21.68
C VAL A 215 5.77 -7.35 21.48
N ALA A 216 6.19 -7.21 20.23
CA ALA A 216 7.23 -6.26 19.82
C ALA A 216 6.58 -5.01 19.22
N VAL A 217 6.97 -3.82 19.70
CA VAL A 217 6.42 -2.53 19.25
C VAL A 217 7.54 -1.70 18.62
N LYS A 218 7.50 -1.54 17.30
CA LYS A 218 8.41 -0.66 16.56
C LYS A 218 7.82 0.74 16.51
N LYS A 219 8.31 1.66 17.36
CA LYS A 219 7.98 3.08 17.34
C LYS A 219 8.89 3.80 16.35
N LEU A 220 8.30 4.43 15.34
CA LEU A 220 9.09 5.16 14.33
C LEU A 220 9.53 6.52 14.85
N HIS A 221 10.70 6.98 14.39
CA HIS A 221 11.20 8.32 14.67
C HIS A 221 10.51 9.34 13.76
N LEU A 222 9.26 9.67 14.06
CA LEU A 222 8.54 10.70 13.34
C LEU A 222 8.72 12.06 14.02
N THR A 223 9.33 12.99 13.30
CA THR A 223 9.21 14.41 13.67
C THR A 223 7.84 14.92 13.20
N GLN A 224 7.23 15.86 13.94
CA GLN A 224 5.84 16.29 13.71
C GLN A 224 5.56 16.86 12.29
N LEU A 225 6.61 17.16 11.51
CA LEU A 225 6.53 17.80 10.19
C LEU A 225 6.86 16.86 9.01
N ASP A 226 7.21 15.60 9.26
CA ASP A 226 7.75 14.74 8.19
C ASP A 226 6.66 13.91 7.47
N ALA A 227 6.20 14.42 6.33
CA ALA A 227 5.29 13.71 5.43
C ALA A 227 5.93 12.50 4.75
N GLN A 228 7.25 12.51 4.56
CA GLN A 228 7.99 11.43 3.92
C GLN A 228 8.09 10.24 4.88
N ALA A 229 8.46 10.47 6.14
CA ALA A 229 8.54 9.40 7.13
C ALA A 229 7.17 8.76 7.45
N LYS A 230 6.08 9.54 7.37
CA LYS A 230 4.71 8.98 7.40
C LYS A 230 4.42 8.07 6.20
N ASN A 231 4.88 8.42 5.01
CA ASN A 231 4.69 7.59 3.82
C ASN A 231 5.49 6.28 3.95
N GLU A 232 6.72 6.34 4.46
CA GLU A 232 7.54 5.17 4.74
C GLU A 232 6.89 4.24 5.79
N PHE A 233 6.29 4.81 6.84
CA PHE A 233 5.48 4.05 7.79
C PHE A 233 4.34 3.27 7.11
N TYR A 234 3.51 3.96 6.32
CA TYR A 234 2.38 3.31 5.66
C TYR A 234 2.86 2.26 4.67
N LYS A 235 3.96 2.50 3.96
CA LYS A 235 4.56 1.51 3.07
C LYS A 235 4.98 0.25 3.84
N GLU A 236 5.72 0.39 4.94
CA GLU A 236 6.12 -0.76 5.76
C GLU A 236 4.90 -1.48 6.33
N LEU A 237 3.92 -0.74 6.86
CA LEU A 237 2.66 -1.28 7.39
C LEU A 237 1.95 -2.15 6.35
N LEU A 238 1.75 -1.63 5.13
CA LEU A 238 1.03 -2.34 4.07
C LEU A 238 1.78 -3.60 3.62
N ILE A 239 3.11 -3.51 3.47
CA ILE A 239 3.93 -4.69 3.18
C ILE A 239 3.74 -5.73 4.29
N MET A 240 3.97 -5.37 5.55
CA MET A 240 3.86 -6.30 6.66
C MET A 240 2.46 -6.89 6.83
N HIS A 241 1.42 -6.09 6.60
CA HIS A 241 0.03 -6.54 6.65
C HIS A 241 -0.27 -7.60 5.59
N SER A 242 0.27 -7.44 4.38
CA SER A 242 0.08 -8.38 3.25
C SER A 242 0.80 -9.72 3.42
N LEU A 243 1.77 -9.82 4.34
CA LEU A 243 2.64 -10.98 4.49
C LEU A 243 2.08 -11.98 5.51
N ARG A 244 1.86 -13.22 5.07
CA ARG A 244 1.45 -14.35 5.92
C ARG A 244 2.28 -15.58 5.58
N TYR A 245 3.34 -15.81 6.35
CA TYR A 245 4.22 -16.95 6.16
C TYR A 245 4.91 -17.38 7.48
N PRO A 246 5.12 -18.69 7.74
CA PRO A 246 5.69 -19.17 9.01
C PRO A 246 7.09 -18.62 9.35
N HIS A 247 7.88 -18.25 8.35
CA HIS A 247 9.24 -17.73 8.52
C HIS A 247 9.33 -16.22 8.30
N ILE A 248 8.21 -15.50 8.43
CA ILE A 248 8.13 -14.03 8.45
C ILE A 248 7.51 -13.61 9.78
N VAL A 249 8.04 -12.56 10.40
CA VAL A 249 7.46 -12.00 11.63
C VAL A 249 6.02 -11.55 11.38
N THR A 250 5.13 -12.06 12.21
CA THR A 250 3.69 -11.86 12.13
C THR A 250 3.37 -10.44 12.56
N PHE A 251 2.83 -9.67 11.61
CA PHE A 251 2.18 -8.40 11.88
C PHE A 251 0.84 -8.62 12.60
N ILE A 252 0.66 -7.94 13.73
CA ILE A 252 -0.55 -8.01 14.57
C ILE A 252 -1.46 -6.80 14.31
N GLY A 253 -0.91 -5.60 14.30
CA GLY A 253 -1.67 -4.35 14.20
C GLY A 253 -0.80 -3.11 14.27
N ALA A 254 -1.42 -1.93 14.35
CA ALA A 254 -0.70 -0.66 14.42
C ALA A 254 -1.33 0.31 15.41
N CYS A 255 -0.50 1.18 16.00
CA CYS A 255 -0.94 2.35 16.74
C CYS A 255 -0.70 3.59 15.89
N MET A 256 -1.72 4.46 15.74
CA MET A 256 -1.64 5.70 14.96
C MET A 256 -2.24 6.91 15.71
N GLU A 257 -2.41 6.81 17.02
CA GLU A 257 -3.07 7.82 17.86
C GLU A 257 -2.20 9.06 18.10
N ASN A 258 -2.78 10.26 18.02
CA ASN A 258 -2.15 11.53 18.41
C ASN A 258 -0.76 11.78 17.80
N GLY A 259 -0.52 11.30 16.58
CA GLY A 259 0.77 11.43 15.90
C GLY A 259 1.85 10.45 16.39
N LYS A 260 1.50 9.48 17.23
CA LYS A 260 2.35 8.34 17.59
C LYS A 260 2.08 7.20 16.62
N TYR A 261 3.10 6.81 15.86
CA TYR A 261 2.99 5.72 14.90
C TYR A 261 3.87 4.57 15.34
N ALA A 262 3.26 3.39 15.47
CA ALA A 262 3.96 2.18 15.85
C ALA A 262 3.38 0.95 15.15
N LEU A 263 4.26 0.01 14.79
CA LEU A 263 3.88 -1.31 14.30
C LEU A 263 3.95 -2.30 15.47
N VAL A 264 2.92 -3.12 15.61
CA VAL A 264 2.81 -4.16 16.64
C VAL A 264 2.95 -5.53 15.97
N MET A 265 3.88 -6.32 16.47
CA MET A 265 4.30 -7.60 15.88
C MET A 265 4.44 -8.66 16.97
N GLU A 266 4.50 -9.93 16.57
CA GLU A 266 4.88 -10.99 17.49
C GLU A 266 6.29 -10.74 18.07
N TYR A 267 6.48 -11.14 19.33
CA TYR A 267 7.77 -11.04 20.00
C TYR A 267 8.55 -12.36 19.86
N MET A 268 9.80 -12.28 19.41
CA MET A 268 10.71 -13.43 19.26
C MET A 268 11.70 -13.47 20.41
N SER A 269 11.57 -14.48 21.28
CA SER A 269 12.19 -14.51 22.62
C SER A 269 13.71 -14.60 22.65
N LEU A 270 14.37 -15.16 21.62
CA LEU A 270 15.83 -15.24 21.57
C LEU A 270 16.49 -14.02 20.90
N GLY A 271 15.70 -13.14 20.29
CA GLY A 271 16.22 -12.00 19.54
C GLY A 271 16.87 -12.44 18.22
N SER A 272 17.85 -11.66 17.74
CA SER A 272 18.44 -11.84 16.41
C SER A 272 19.50 -12.95 16.33
N LEU A 273 19.68 -13.52 15.15
CA LEU A 273 20.73 -14.48 14.85
C LEU A 273 22.12 -13.89 15.17
N TYR A 274 22.32 -12.60 14.85
CA TYR A 274 23.54 -11.88 15.21
C TYR A 274 23.85 -11.94 16.72
N LYS A 275 22.83 -11.73 17.57
CA LYS A 275 23.00 -11.80 19.03
C LYS A 275 23.40 -13.21 19.47
N ILE A 276 22.74 -14.23 18.92
CA ILE A 276 23.01 -15.64 19.24
C ILE A 276 24.44 -16.02 18.88
N LEU A 277 24.90 -15.61 17.70
CA LEU A 277 26.23 -15.97 17.18
C LEU A 277 27.37 -15.24 17.89
N HIS A 278 27.20 -13.95 18.20
CA HIS A 278 28.33 -13.09 18.59
C HIS A 278 28.28 -12.55 20.03
N ARG A 279 27.12 -12.58 20.69
CA ARG A 279 26.96 -12.06 22.06
C ARG A 279 26.69 -13.17 23.05
N ASP A 280 25.70 -14.01 22.75
CA ASP A 280 25.28 -15.09 23.63
C ASP A 280 26.18 -16.33 23.44
N ASN A 281 26.92 -16.41 22.33
CA ASN A 281 27.78 -17.54 21.93
C ASN A 281 27.11 -18.90 22.15
N LEU A 282 25.81 -18.96 21.85
CA LEU A 282 25.02 -20.18 22.00
C LEU A 282 25.57 -21.24 21.03
N PRO A 283 25.92 -22.45 21.52
CA PRO A 283 26.45 -23.49 20.66
C PRO A 283 25.34 -24.01 19.75
N LEU A 284 25.39 -23.62 18.47
CA LEU A 284 24.59 -24.19 17.40
C LEU A 284 25.38 -25.31 16.74
N ASP A 285 24.86 -26.53 16.75
CA ASP A 285 25.44 -27.62 15.98
C ASP A 285 25.17 -27.45 14.48
N TRP A 286 25.74 -28.33 13.65
CA TRP A 286 25.53 -28.24 12.20
C TRP A 286 24.09 -28.50 11.77
N SER A 287 23.34 -29.29 12.53
CA SER A 287 21.92 -29.55 12.25
C SER A 287 21.10 -28.28 12.46
N ASP A 288 21.33 -27.58 13.58
CA ASP A 288 20.71 -26.28 13.88
C ASP A 288 21.05 -25.25 12.81
N ARG A 289 22.33 -25.13 12.43
CA ARG A 289 22.79 -24.20 11.38
C ARG A 289 22.11 -24.45 10.04
N LEU A 290 22.04 -25.71 9.60
CA LEU A 290 21.38 -26.08 8.36
C LEU A 290 19.86 -25.84 8.42
N SER A 291 19.24 -26.10 9.55
CA SER A 291 17.81 -25.80 9.77
C SER A 291 17.54 -24.30 9.67
N ILE A 292 18.35 -23.48 10.36
CA ILE A 292 18.26 -22.02 10.33
C ILE A 292 18.43 -21.52 8.88
N ALA A 293 19.48 -21.97 8.18
CA ALA A 293 19.73 -21.59 6.80
C ALA A 293 18.57 -21.97 5.86
N LEU A 294 17.97 -23.15 6.03
CA LEU A 294 16.82 -23.57 5.24
C LEU A 294 15.60 -22.68 5.50
N GLN A 295 15.33 -22.33 6.76
CA GLN A 295 14.20 -21.48 7.13
C GLN A 295 14.37 -20.05 6.58
N THR A 296 15.58 -19.49 6.65
CA THR A 296 15.87 -18.18 6.03
C THR A 296 15.77 -18.23 4.51
N ALA A 297 16.24 -19.31 3.85
CA ALA A 297 16.06 -19.46 2.41
C ALA A 297 14.57 -19.51 2.02
N LYS A 298 13.75 -20.21 2.81
CA LYS A 298 12.31 -20.32 2.59
C LYS A 298 11.60 -18.96 2.70
N SER A 299 11.94 -18.14 3.69
CA SER A 299 11.33 -16.81 3.84
C SER A 299 11.65 -15.89 2.66
N ILE A 300 12.92 -15.86 2.21
CA ILE A 300 13.32 -15.02 1.06
C ILE A 300 12.71 -15.52 -0.24
N ASN A 301 12.70 -16.83 -0.46
CA ASN A 301 12.03 -17.43 -1.62
C ASN A 301 10.52 -17.16 -1.62
N TYR A 302 9.86 -17.13 -0.45
CA TYR A 302 8.45 -16.73 -0.36
C TYR A 302 8.27 -15.29 -0.87
N LEU A 303 9.05 -14.33 -0.37
CA LEU A 303 8.98 -12.93 -0.77
C LEU A 303 9.19 -12.74 -2.28
N HIS A 304 10.20 -13.42 -2.84
CA HIS A 304 10.53 -13.35 -4.27
C HIS A 304 9.45 -13.98 -5.16
N LYS A 305 8.69 -14.96 -4.66
CA LYS A 305 7.60 -15.63 -5.39
C LYS A 305 6.26 -14.91 -5.34
N LEU A 306 6.09 -13.91 -4.48
CA LEU A 306 4.89 -13.09 -4.46
C LEU A 306 4.66 -12.41 -5.81
N GLN A 307 3.42 -11.99 -6.05
CA GLN A 307 3.02 -11.23 -7.23
C GLN A 307 2.27 -9.96 -6.79
N PRO A 308 2.92 -8.79 -6.79
CA PRO A 308 4.31 -8.55 -7.22
C PRO A 308 5.37 -9.13 -6.26
N SER A 309 6.55 -9.49 -6.79
CA SER A 309 7.68 -9.92 -5.96
C SER A 309 8.11 -8.82 -5.00
N ILE A 310 8.43 -9.18 -3.77
CA ILE A 310 8.95 -8.26 -2.75
C ILE A 310 10.44 -8.52 -2.56
N LEU A 311 11.25 -7.48 -2.67
CA LEU A 311 12.68 -7.48 -2.38
C LEU A 311 12.89 -6.93 -0.97
N HIS A 312 13.65 -7.63 -0.14
CA HIS A 312 13.81 -7.24 1.27
C HIS A 312 14.77 -6.05 1.43
N ARG A 313 15.86 -6.04 0.66
CA ARG A 313 16.86 -4.95 0.59
C ARG A 313 17.74 -4.74 1.82
N ASP A 314 17.39 -5.34 2.95
CA ASP A 314 18.18 -5.31 4.19
C ASP A 314 18.39 -6.70 4.82
N ILE A 315 18.82 -7.67 4.00
CA ILE A 315 19.11 -9.01 4.51
C ILE A 315 20.42 -9.00 5.29
N LYS A 316 20.34 -9.36 6.58
CA LYS A 316 21.47 -9.48 7.51
C LYS A 316 21.07 -10.32 8.71
N SER A 317 22.03 -10.87 9.44
CA SER A 317 21.78 -11.70 10.63
C SER A 317 21.05 -10.95 11.76
N LEU A 318 21.07 -9.61 11.76
CA LEU A 318 20.29 -8.79 12.70
C LEU A 318 18.78 -8.88 12.43
N ASN A 319 18.38 -9.16 11.19
CA ASN A 319 16.98 -9.17 10.74
C ASN A 319 16.38 -10.59 10.66
N PHE A 320 17.10 -11.61 11.14
CA PHE A 320 16.57 -12.94 11.35
C PHE A 320 16.42 -13.17 12.86
N LEU A 321 15.17 -13.26 13.32
CA LEU A 321 14.83 -13.45 14.72
C LEU A 321 14.54 -14.91 15.02
N LEU A 322 14.88 -15.35 16.23
CA LEU A 322 14.77 -16.73 16.64
C LEU A 322 13.89 -16.91 17.87
N GLU A 323 13.27 -18.09 17.92
CA GLU A 323 12.62 -18.67 19.08
C GLU A 323 13.03 -20.14 19.18
N LYS A 324 12.94 -20.73 20.37
CA LYS A 324 13.21 -22.15 20.59
C LYS A 324 11.96 -22.83 21.09
N SER A 325 11.54 -23.88 20.39
CA SER A 325 10.47 -24.78 20.80
C SER A 325 11.04 -26.17 21.11
N HIS A 326 10.15 -27.11 21.42
CA HIS A 326 10.51 -28.53 21.56
C HIS A 326 10.94 -29.17 20.21
N GLU A 327 10.60 -28.55 19.08
CA GLU A 327 10.94 -29.03 17.73
C GLU A 327 12.28 -28.45 17.22
N GLY A 328 12.88 -27.50 17.95
CA GLY A 328 14.15 -26.87 17.60
C GLY A 328 14.06 -25.35 17.49
N TYR A 329 15.01 -24.75 16.77
CA TYR A 329 15.03 -23.32 16.49
C TYR A 329 14.06 -22.96 15.36
N PHE A 330 13.22 -21.96 15.61
CA PHE A 330 12.34 -21.37 14.62
C PHE A 330 12.86 -19.98 14.24
N VAL A 331 12.94 -19.71 12.94
CA VAL A 331 13.50 -18.46 12.41
C VAL A 331 12.44 -17.68 11.65
N LYS A 332 12.38 -16.37 11.90
CA LYS A 332 11.51 -15.44 11.19
C LYS A 332 12.28 -14.20 10.74
N VAL A 333 12.10 -13.80 9.47
CA VAL A 333 12.67 -12.55 8.96
C VAL A 333 11.82 -11.36 9.41
N CYS A 334 12.47 -10.26 9.77
CA CYS A 334 11.85 -9.02 10.23
C CYS A 334 12.44 -7.79 9.52
N ASP A 335 11.89 -6.62 9.84
CA ASP A 335 12.33 -5.30 9.38
C ASP A 335 12.16 -5.06 7.87
N PHE A 336 10.94 -4.69 7.48
CA PHE A 336 10.57 -4.41 6.10
C PHE A 336 10.64 -2.92 5.75
N GLY A 337 11.34 -2.10 6.56
CA GLY A 337 11.43 -0.65 6.35
C GLY A 337 12.07 -0.24 5.02
N LEU A 338 12.98 -1.07 4.50
CA LEU A 338 13.60 -0.89 3.18
C LEU A 338 12.96 -1.75 2.09
N ALA A 339 11.97 -2.58 2.43
CA ALA A 339 11.39 -3.54 1.50
C ALA A 339 10.61 -2.84 0.39
N GLN A 340 10.63 -3.46 -0.79
CA GLN A 340 10.07 -2.84 -1.98
C GLN A 340 9.58 -3.86 -2.99
N THR A 341 8.50 -3.53 -3.71
CA THR A 341 8.05 -4.36 -4.82
C THR A 341 9.01 -4.24 -6.00
N ARG A 342 9.23 -5.34 -6.73
CA ARG A 342 10.21 -5.40 -7.83
C ARG A 342 9.94 -4.39 -8.95
N SER A 343 8.68 -4.00 -9.17
CA SER A 343 8.30 -2.98 -10.16
C SER A 343 8.87 -1.59 -9.81
N GLU A 344 8.99 -1.28 -8.52
CA GLU A 344 9.55 -0.01 -8.04
C GLU A 344 11.10 0.03 -8.14
N THR A 345 11.78 -1.12 -8.19
CA THR A 345 13.26 -1.24 -8.23
C THR A 345 13.89 -1.20 -9.63
N THR A 346 13.12 -0.85 -10.68
CA THR A 346 13.65 -0.70 -12.06
C THR A 346 14.57 0.53 -12.23
N LYS A 347 14.69 1.37 -11.22
CA LYS A 347 15.54 2.56 -11.19
C LYS A 347 16.93 2.23 -10.64
N LYS A 348 17.95 3.01 -11.04
CA LYS A 348 19.28 2.93 -10.42
C LYS A 348 19.14 3.18 -8.91
N THR A 349 19.92 2.45 -8.12
CA THR A 349 20.06 2.68 -6.68
C THR A 349 20.56 4.10 -6.46
N GLN A 350 19.89 4.85 -5.59
CA GLN A 350 20.25 6.22 -5.27
C GLN A 350 21.27 6.25 -4.13
N LEU A 351 22.03 7.35 -4.02
CA LEU A 351 22.97 7.56 -2.92
C LEU A 351 22.30 7.44 -1.54
N THR A 352 21.04 7.87 -1.45
CA THR A 352 20.23 7.73 -0.23
C THR A 352 19.94 6.28 0.12
N ASP A 353 19.76 5.39 -0.87
CA ASP A 353 19.51 3.97 -0.62
C ASP A 353 20.74 3.31 0.03
N VAL A 354 21.95 3.68 -0.41
CA VAL A 354 23.21 3.15 0.13
C VAL A 354 23.51 3.69 1.52
N LEU A 355 23.06 4.91 1.85
CA LEU A 355 23.31 5.54 3.14
C LEU A 355 22.70 4.77 4.32
N PHE A 356 21.63 4.01 4.07
CA PHE A 356 20.92 3.20 5.07
C PHE A 356 21.29 1.71 5.03
N CYS A 357 22.05 1.28 4.01
CA CYS A 357 22.48 -0.11 3.90
C CYS A 357 23.55 -0.46 4.95
N THR A 358 23.54 -1.72 5.39
CA THR A 358 24.62 -2.25 6.23
C THR A 358 25.70 -2.84 5.33
N PHE A 359 26.81 -2.11 5.16
CA PHE A 359 27.83 -2.39 4.15
C PHE A 359 28.30 -3.85 4.10
N GLN A 360 28.48 -4.49 5.27
CA GLN A 360 29.02 -5.85 5.36
C GLN A 360 28.16 -6.92 4.68
N TRP A 361 26.85 -6.74 4.56
CA TRP A 361 25.95 -7.70 3.89
C TRP A 361 25.51 -7.20 2.50
N THR A 362 25.90 -5.99 2.09
CA THR A 362 25.37 -5.36 0.89
C THR A 362 26.05 -5.90 -0.36
N ALA A 363 25.25 -6.25 -1.38
CA ALA A 363 25.74 -6.78 -2.64
C ALA A 363 26.59 -5.75 -3.41
N PRO A 364 27.64 -6.20 -4.13
CA PRO A 364 28.60 -5.30 -4.79
C PRO A 364 27.94 -4.37 -5.80
N GLU A 365 26.96 -4.84 -6.57
CA GLU A 365 26.23 -4.04 -7.54
C GLU A 365 25.46 -2.88 -6.88
N VAL A 366 24.98 -3.07 -5.64
CA VAL A 366 24.28 -2.04 -4.87
C VAL A 366 25.26 -0.98 -4.39
N LEU A 367 26.45 -1.38 -3.94
CA LEU A 367 27.52 -0.48 -3.52
C LEU A 367 28.01 0.43 -4.65
N VAL A 368 27.99 -0.05 -5.89
CA VAL A 368 28.33 0.75 -7.10
C VAL A 368 27.10 1.40 -7.76
N LEU A 369 26.00 1.57 -7.01
CA LEU A 369 24.78 2.27 -7.43
C LEU A 369 24.09 1.68 -8.68
N LYS A 370 24.28 0.39 -8.96
CA LYS A 370 23.47 -0.35 -9.94
C LYS A 370 22.15 -0.78 -9.31
N ALA A 371 21.18 -1.14 -10.14
CA ALA A 371 19.83 -1.49 -9.68
C ALA A 371 19.83 -2.71 -8.75
N TYR A 372 19.07 -2.63 -7.66
CA TYR A 372 18.85 -3.74 -6.74
C TYR A 372 17.98 -4.83 -7.40
N THR A 373 18.30 -6.10 -7.17
CA THR A 373 17.54 -7.24 -7.72
C THR A 373 17.32 -8.34 -6.68
N ASP A 374 16.53 -9.37 -7.03
CA ASP A 374 16.44 -10.59 -6.23
C ASP A 374 17.81 -11.23 -5.98
N LYS A 375 18.76 -11.09 -6.90
CA LYS A 375 20.14 -11.59 -6.73
C LYS A 375 20.93 -10.85 -5.67
N SER A 376 20.59 -9.59 -5.43
CA SER A 376 21.19 -8.78 -4.37
C SER A 376 20.78 -9.32 -2.99
N ASP A 377 19.50 -9.69 -2.80
CA ASP A 377 19.05 -10.38 -1.57
C ASP A 377 19.76 -11.73 -1.39
N ILE A 378 19.99 -12.49 -2.49
CA ILE A 378 20.70 -13.78 -2.44
C ILE A 378 22.16 -13.61 -2.05
N TYR A 379 22.85 -12.57 -2.53
CA TYR A 379 24.22 -12.27 -2.10
C TYR A 379 24.27 -12.04 -0.59
N SER A 380 23.40 -11.16 -0.08
CA SER A 380 23.32 -10.84 1.35
C SER A 380 23.02 -12.08 2.20
N LEU A 381 22.15 -12.98 1.72
CA LEU A 381 21.88 -14.26 2.35
C LEU A 381 23.11 -15.18 2.38
N GLY A 382 23.93 -15.15 1.33
CA GLY A 382 25.23 -15.84 1.30
C GLY A 382 26.19 -15.35 2.38
N VAL A 383 26.24 -14.03 2.64
CA VAL A 383 27.03 -13.47 3.74
C VAL A 383 26.51 -13.95 5.10
N VAL A 384 25.18 -14.03 5.27
CA VAL A 384 24.57 -14.60 6.50
C VAL A 384 24.95 -16.08 6.67
N TYR A 385 25.04 -16.86 5.60
CA TYR A 385 25.48 -18.26 5.69
C TYR A 385 26.96 -18.40 6.00
N TRP A 386 27.80 -17.49 5.49
CA TRP A 386 29.19 -17.42 5.90
C TRP A 386 29.29 -17.15 7.40
N GLU A 387 28.60 -16.13 7.90
CA GLU A 387 28.54 -15.77 9.33
C GLU A 387 28.01 -16.93 10.19
N LEU A 388 26.96 -17.62 9.72
CA LEU A 388 26.40 -18.80 10.36
C LEU A 388 27.32 -20.03 10.29
N SER A 389 28.37 -20.04 9.46
CA SER A 389 29.33 -21.15 9.38
C SER A 389 30.59 -20.89 10.18
N THR A 390 31.01 -19.63 10.29
CA THR A 390 32.27 -19.23 10.93
C THR A 390 32.09 -18.76 12.36
N ASN A 391 30.89 -18.33 12.75
CA ASN A 391 30.65 -17.52 13.97
C ASN A 391 31.49 -16.24 13.99
N GLU A 392 31.90 -15.72 12.84
CA GLU A 392 32.68 -14.50 12.74
C GLU A 392 31.81 -13.35 12.22
N ILE A 393 32.11 -12.12 12.67
CA ILE A 393 31.46 -10.92 12.14
C ILE A 393 32.00 -10.69 10.72
N PRO A 394 31.14 -10.59 9.69
CA PRO A 394 31.60 -10.37 8.31
C PRO A 394 32.47 -9.12 8.21
N TYR A 395 33.63 -9.26 7.57
CA TYR A 395 34.61 -8.19 7.37
C TYR A 395 35.06 -7.48 8.66
N ALA A 396 35.09 -8.21 9.79
CA ALA A 396 35.62 -7.67 11.04
C ALA A 396 37.03 -7.11 10.85
N GLY A 397 37.27 -5.87 11.32
CA GLY A 397 38.55 -5.18 11.17
C GLY A 397 38.70 -4.34 9.89
N HIS A 398 37.79 -4.47 8.91
CA HIS A 398 37.87 -3.79 7.60
C HIS A 398 36.80 -2.69 7.42
N GLN A 399 36.32 -2.08 8.50
CA GLN A 399 35.20 -1.12 8.49
C GLN A 399 35.47 0.18 7.73
N ASN A 400 36.74 0.52 7.47
CA ASN A 400 37.17 1.73 6.75
C ASN A 400 38.02 1.41 5.51
N ASP A 401 38.14 0.13 5.13
CA ASP A 401 38.94 -0.24 3.98
C ASP A 401 38.17 -0.01 2.69
N VAL A 402 38.85 0.53 1.69
CA VAL A 402 38.30 0.67 0.34
C VAL A 402 38.14 -0.74 -0.21
N ILE A 403 36.91 -1.16 -0.48
CA ILE A 403 36.67 -2.34 -1.31
C ILE A 403 37.05 -1.95 -2.74
N SER A 404 38.34 -2.11 -3.07
CA SER A 404 38.92 -1.61 -4.33
C SER A 404 38.75 -2.57 -5.49
N ASP A 405 38.36 -3.82 -5.25
CA ASP A 405 38.28 -4.84 -6.28
C ASP A 405 36.93 -5.58 -6.21
N PHE A 406 36.04 -5.25 -7.16
CA PHE A 406 34.85 -6.03 -7.48
C PHE A 406 34.94 -6.55 -8.91
#